data_AF-A0A975BXA8-F1
#
_entry.id   AF-A0A975BXA8-F1
#
_cell.length_a   1.000
_cell.length_b   1.000
_cell.length_c   1.000
_cell.angle_alpha   90.00
_cell.angle_beta   90.00
_cell.angle_gamma   90.00
#
_symmetry.space_group_name_H-M   'P 1'
#
loop_
_entity.id
_entity.type
_entity.pdbx_description
1 polymer ?
#
loop_
_entity_poly.entity_id
_entity_poly.type
_entity_poly.pdbx_seq_one_letter_code
_entity_poly.pdbx_strand_id
1 'polypeptide(L)'
;MTNFKTAFIFALAMVVTCAFASSALADDTITQTIEYAGNATALGAKITLQDGCSFVNVVDGDNAPEITPKAGAAGTLDFAWINIPASPFTFSYTVSGDGCSAEISEIIVKE
;
A
#
# COMPACT_ATOMS: atom_id res chain seq x y z
N MET A 1 -10.07 -4.71 -26.41
CA MET A 1 -10.46 -3.53 -25.61
C MET A 1 -10.65 -4.03 -24.19
N THR A 2 -9.59 -4.02 -23.40
CA THR A 2 -9.62 -4.54 -22.02
C THR A 2 -10.13 -3.40 -21.14
N ASN A 3 -11.34 -3.56 -20.61
CA ASN A 3 -11.98 -2.54 -19.79
C ASN A 3 -11.33 -2.55 -18.40
N PHE A 4 -10.53 -1.52 -18.10
CA PHE A 4 -10.02 -1.28 -16.75
C PHE A 4 -11.14 -0.67 -15.91
N LYS A 5 -11.61 -1.37 -14.87
CA LYS A 5 -12.51 -0.76 -13.88
C LYS A 5 -11.64 -0.20 -12.76
N THR A 6 -11.34 1.10 -12.83
CA THR A 6 -10.77 1.83 -11.69
C THR A 6 -11.87 1.93 -10.63
N ALA A 7 -11.67 1.27 -9.49
CA ALA A 7 -12.55 1.41 -8.34
C ALA A 7 -12.02 2.55 -7.46
N PHE A 8 -12.63 3.73 -7.58
CA PHE A 8 -12.47 4.81 -6.60
C PHE A 8 -13.19 4.40 -5.31
N ILE A 9 -12.50 3.69 -4.42
CA ILE A 9 -13.04 3.42 -3.09
C ILE A 9 -12.89 4.72 -2.29
N PHE A 10 -14.02 5.31 -1.88
CA PHE A 10 -14.07 6.32 -0.83
C PHE A 10 -13.54 5.66 0.44
N ALA A 11 -12.23 5.76 0.66
CA ALA A 11 -11.60 5.25 1.88
C ALA A 11 -12.18 6.03 3.06
N LEU A 12 -12.88 5.33 3.94
CA LEU A 12 -13.12 5.77 5.30
C LEU A 12 -11.73 5.98 5.91
N ALA A 13 -11.28 7.25 5.98
CA ALA A 13 -10.00 7.63 6.54
C ALA A 13 -9.96 7.25 8.02
N MET A 14 -9.48 6.04 8.33
CA MET A 14 -9.01 5.75 9.67
C MET A 14 -7.64 6.43 9.78
N VAL A 15 -7.66 7.68 10.26
CA VAL A 15 -6.45 8.40 10.65
C VAL A 15 -5.80 7.59 11.78
N VAL A 16 -4.75 6.84 11.46
CA VAL A 16 -3.85 6.30 12.47
C VAL A 16 -3.10 7.51 13.03
N THR A 17 -3.48 7.95 14.22
CA THR A 17 -2.73 8.97 14.95
C THR A 17 -1.44 8.33 15.45
N CYS A 18 -0.38 8.43 14.65
CA CYS A 18 0.97 8.19 15.13
C CYS A 18 1.46 9.44 15.85
N ALA A 19 1.64 9.33 17.17
CA ALA A 19 2.28 10.38 17.95
C ALA A 19 3.76 10.06 18.06
N PHE A 20 4.63 10.84 17.41
CA PHE A 20 6.06 10.78 17.71
C PHE A 20 6.67 12.19 17.78
N ALA A 21 7.34 12.47 18.90
CA ALA A 21 8.39 13.47 18.98
C ALA A 21 9.71 12.69 19.11
N SER A 22 10.55 12.66 18.08
CA SER A 22 11.93 12.15 18.19
C SER A 22 12.73 12.46 16.93
N SER A 23 13.83 13.20 17.09
CA SER A 23 14.70 13.69 16.02
C SER A 23 15.66 12.63 15.45
N ALA A 24 15.15 11.49 14.96
CA ALA A 24 15.92 10.52 14.19
C ALA A 24 15.02 9.91 13.11
N LEU A 25 15.52 9.76 11.87
CA LEU A 25 14.84 9.00 10.81
C LEU A 25 14.59 7.59 11.36
N ALA A 26 13.34 7.28 11.67
CA ALA A 26 12.95 5.97 12.16
C ALA A 26 12.27 5.21 11.03
N ASP A 27 12.48 3.89 11.02
CA ASP A 27 11.71 3.00 10.19
C ASP A 27 10.34 2.80 10.85
N ASP A 28 9.27 3.08 10.11
CA ASP A 28 7.89 2.89 10.55
C ASP A 28 7.20 1.83 9.68
N THR A 29 6.27 1.09 10.27
CA THR A 29 5.52 0.03 9.58
C THR A 29 4.10 0.48 9.32
N ILE A 30 3.77 0.63 8.04
CA ILE A 30 2.42 0.99 7.60
C ILE A 30 1.67 -0.29 7.23
N THR A 31 0.44 -0.44 7.75
CA THR A 31 -0.45 -1.55 7.44
C THR A 31 -1.67 -1.04 6.68
N GLN A 32 -1.94 -1.63 5.52
CA GLN A 32 -3.05 -1.24 4.67
C GLN A 32 -4.04 -2.39 4.52
N THR A 33 -5.33 -2.04 4.51
CA THR A 33 -6.42 -2.98 4.20
C THR A 33 -6.86 -2.78 2.76
N ILE A 34 -6.89 -3.87 2.00
CA ILE A 34 -7.35 -3.89 0.62
C ILE A 34 -8.67 -4.65 0.56
N GLU A 35 -9.69 -3.99 0.01
CA GLU A 35 -10.98 -4.58 -0.28
C GLU A 35 -11.23 -4.44 -1.78
N TYR A 36 -11.59 -5.56 -2.41
CA TYR A 36 -11.98 -5.60 -3.82
C TYR A 36 -13.14 -6.59 -4.02
N ALA A 37 -13.85 -6.45 -5.14
CA ALA A 37 -14.98 -7.29 -5.50
C ALA A 37 -14.72 -7.99 -6.85
N GLY A 38 -15.39 -9.12 -7.06
CA GLY A 38 -15.30 -9.90 -8.30
C GLY A 38 -14.16 -10.91 -8.30
N ASN A 39 -13.95 -11.54 -9.47
CA ASN A 39 -12.96 -12.60 -9.63
C ASN A 39 -11.72 -12.02 -10.32
N ALA A 40 -10.79 -11.51 -9.51
CA ALA A 40 -9.59 -10.88 -10.03
C ALA A 40 -8.59 -11.94 -10.54
N THR A 41 -7.95 -11.67 -11.68
CA THR A 41 -6.81 -12.41 -12.23
C THR A 41 -5.50 -11.64 -12.11
N ALA A 42 -5.57 -10.33 -11.81
CA ALA A 42 -4.47 -9.55 -11.27
C ALA A 42 -5.01 -8.42 -10.37
N LEU A 43 -4.27 -8.10 -9.32
CA LEU A 43 -4.57 -6.98 -8.42
C LEU A 43 -3.37 -6.05 -8.32
N GLY A 44 -3.60 -4.75 -8.39
CA GLY A 44 -2.60 -3.72 -8.14
C GLY A 44 -3.11 -2.69 -7.14
N ALA A 45 -2.20 -2.13 -6.35
CA ALA A 45 -2.50 -1.02 -5.46
C ALA A 45 -1.46 0.08 -5.65
N LYS A 46 -1.93 1.31 -5.85
CA LYS A 46 -1.11 2.52 -5.83
C LYS A 46 -1.25 3.19 -4.48
N ILE A 47 -0.15 3.34 -3.77
CA ILE A 47 -0.11 4.00 -2.47
C ILE A 47 0.77 5.23 -2.57
N THR A 48 0.25 6.39 -2.16
CA THR A 48 1.05 7.61 -2.13
C THR A 48 1.57 7.83 -0.72
N LEU A 49 2.89 7.91 -0.59
CA LEU A 49 3.57 8.30 0.65
C LEU A 49 3.54 9.81 0.81
N GLN A 50 3.50 10.27 2.05
CA GLN A 50 3.79 11.66 2.39
C GLN A 50 5.21 12.06 1.97
N ASP A 51 5.40 13.34 1.62
CA ASP A 51 6.71 13.92 1.33
C ASP A 51 7.69 13.68 2.49
N GLY A 52 8.92 13.31 2.14
CA GLY A 52 9.97 13.00 3.11
C GLY A 52 10.06 11.53 3.52
N CYS A 53 9.13 10.69 3.06
CA CYS A 53 9.13 9.25 3.31
C CYS A 53 9.65 8.45 2.12
N SER A 54 10.33 7.34 2.40
CA SER A 54 10.78 6.40 1.38
C SER A 54 10.52 4.96 1.77
N PHE A 55 10.15 4.14 0.80
CA PHE A 55 9.91 2.72 0.96
C PHE A 55 11.20 1.97 1.31
N VAL A 56 11.15 1.08 2.29
CA VAL A 56 12.29 0.23 2.68
C VAL A 56 12.09 -1.18 2.14
N ASN A 57 11.05 -1.87 2.63
CA ASN A 57 10.73 -3.25 2.24
C ASN A 57 9.27 -3.57 2.58
N VAL A 58 8.73 -4.62 1.96
CA VAL A 58 7.49 -5.25 2.43
C VAL A 58 7.79 -6.06 3.69
N VAL A 59 6.85 -6.08 4.63
CA VAL A 59 6.90 -7.00 5.77
C VAL A 59 6.39 -8.35 5.28
N ASP A 60 7.22 -9.39 5.40
CA ASP A 60 6.87 -10.74 4.96
C ASP A 60 5.58 -11.25 5.63
N GLY A 61 4.80 -12.04 4.89
CA GLY A 61 3.56 -12.64 5.37
C GLY A 61 2.74 -13.25 4.23
N ASP A 62 1.63 -13.91 4.58
CA ASP A 62 0.81 -14.67 3.63
C ASP A 62 0.17 -13.81 2.52
N ASN A 63 0.04 -12.49 2.76
CA ASN A 63 -0.55 -11.54 1.82
C ASN A 63 0.49 -10.59 1.19
N ALA A 64 1.79 -10.88 1.32
CA ALA A 64 2.83 -10.05 0.74
C ALA A 64 2.70 -9.98 -0.80
N PRO A 65 2.72 -8.79 -1.41
CA PRO A 65 2.71 -8.65 -2.87
C PRO A 65 3.98 -9.22 -3.51
N GLU A 66 3.84 -9.86 -4.68
CA GLU A 66 5.00 -10.36 -5.44
C GLU A 66 5.74 -9.26 -6.18
N ILE A 67 5.04 -8.19 -6.54
CA ILE A 67 5.64 -7.01 -7.18
C ILE A 67 5.64 -5.88 -6.16
N THR A 68 6.83 -5.42 -5.81
CA THR A 68 7.06 -4.37 -4.81
C THR A 68 7.83 -3.20 -5.41
N PRO A 69 7.68 -2.00 -4.85
CA PRO A 69 8.54 -0.87 -5.17
C PRO A 69 10.00 -1.19 -4.88
N LYS A 70 10.91 -0.47 -5.54
CA LYS A 70 12.33 -0.54 -5.19
C LYS A 70 12.56 0.15 -3.84
N ALA A 71 13.41 -0.42 -2.99
CA ALA A 71 13.92 0.25 -1.80
C ALA A 71 14.45 1.66 -2.13
N GLY A 72 14.06 2.65 -1.34
CA GLY A 72 14.30 4.08 -1.54
C GLY A 72 13.27 4.78 -2.44
N ALA A 73 12.25 4.09 -2.97
CA ALA A 73 11.18 4.75 -3.73
C ALA A 73 10.37 5.71 -2.83
N ALA A 74 10.00 6.86 -3.36
CA ALA A 74 9.24 7.90 -2.66
C ALA A 74 8.05 8.36 -3.53
N GLY A 75 7.11 9.10 -2.93
CA GLY A 75 5.88 9.51 -3.60
C GLY A 75 4.94 8.33 -3.81
N THR A 76 4.52 8.06 -5.05
CA THR A 76 3.62 6.94 -5.35
C THR A 76 4.38 5.63 -5.50
N LEU A 77 3.96 4.65 -4.71
CA LEU A 77 4.40 3.26 -4.70
C LEU A 77 3.39 2.38 -5.44
N ASP A 78 3.91 1.49 -6.27
CA ASP A 78 3.13 0.49 -6.99
C ASP A 78 3.37 -0.91 -6.39
N PHE A 79 2.29 -1.54 -5.92
CA PHE A 79 2.27 -2.93 -5.46
C PHE A 79 1.38 -3.77 -6.38
N ALA A 80 1.72 -5.04 -6.59
CA ALA A 80 0.83 -5.96 -7.30
C ALA A 80 0.86 -7.40 -6.78
N TRP A 81 -0.29 -8.05 -6.88
CA TRP A 81 -0.51 -9.44 -6.54
C TRP A 81 -0.85 -10.27 -7.78
N ILE A 82 -0.10 -11.35 -7.97
CA ILE A 82 -0.38 -12.41 -8.96
C ILE A 82 -1.19 -13.51 -8.28
N ASN A 83 -0.77 -13.94 -7.09
CA ASN A 83 -1.58 -14.80 -6.21
C ASN A 83 -2.41 -13.90 -5.30
N ILE A 84 -3.65 -13.64 -5.72
CA ILE A 84 -4.48 -12.62 -5.10
C ILE A 84 -5.06 -13.13 -3.77
N PRO A 85 -4.79 -12.46 -2.63
CA PRO A 85 -5.37 -12.85 -1.35
C PRO A 85 -6.89 -12.63 -1.32
N ALA A 86 -7.60 -13.42 -0.52
CA ALA A 86 -9.05 -13.27 -0.39
C ALA A 86 -9.42 -11.90 0.22
N SER A 87 -10.33 -11.18 -0.43
CA SER A 87 -10.85 -9.90 0.05
C SER A 87 -11.79 -10.06 1.27
N PRO A 88 -11.74 -9.18 2.28
CA PRO A 88 -10.72 -8.15 2.49
C PRO A 88 -9.44 -8.75 3.10
N PHE A 89 -8.28 -8.18 2.77
CA PHE A 89 -7.00 -8.59 3.36
C PHE A 89 -6.15 -7.39 3.78
N THR A 90 -5.18 -7.64 4.65
CA THR A 90 -4.18 -6.65 5.05
C THR A 90 -2.80 -7.05 4.58
N PHE A 91 -1.97 -6.05 4.27
CA PHE A 91 -0.54 -6.23 4.09
C PHE A 91 0.21 -5.04 4.72
N SER A 92 1.47 -5.26 5.07
CA SER A 92 2.28 -4.25 5.75
C SER A 92 3.61 -4.04 5.02
N TYR A 93 4.15 -2.83 5.11
CA TYR A 93 5.45 -2.48 4.58
C TYR A 93 6.13 -1.43 5.46
N THR A 94 7.45 -1.43 5.42
CA THR A 94 8.29 -0.51 6.17
C THR A 94 8.66 0.70 5.31
N VAL A 95 8.58 1.88 5.89
CA VAL A 95 9.02 3.15 5.33
C VAL A 95 10.01 3.81 6.26
N SER A 96 10.92 4.62 5.72
CA SER A 96 11.81 5.45 6.50
C SER A 96 11.45 6.92 6.31
N GLY A 97 11.46 7.68 7.40
CA GLY A 97 11.16 9.12 7.42
C GLY A 97 10.69 9.57 8.80
N ASP A 98 10.32 10.84 8.93
CA ASP A 98 9.74 11.38 10.16
C ASP A 98 8.23 11.55 10.00
N GLY A 99 7.45 10.93 10.90
CA GLY A 99 5.98 11.01 10.88
C GLY A 99 5.33 10.48 9.59
N CYS A 100 5.84 9.37 9.05
CA CYS A 100 5.35 8.86 7.78
C CYS A 100 3.88 8.45 7.81
N SER A 101 3.14 8.92 6.80
CA SER A 101 1.78 8.49 6.51
C SER A 101 1.67 8.10 5.04
N ALA A 102 0.68 7.27 4.72
CA ALA A 102 0.46 6.80 3.37
C ALA A 102 -1.02 6.52 3.10
N GLU A 103 -1.45 6.82 1.88
CA GLU A 103 -2.84 6.66 1.47
C GLU A 103 -2.93 5.77 0.23
N ILE A 104 -3.91 4.86 0.22
CA ILE A 104 -4.25 4.12 -1.00
C ILE A 104 -4.90 5.10 -1.96
N SER A 105 -4.19 5.42 -3.03
CA SER A 105 -4.65 6.33 -4.08
C SER A 105 -5.47 5.63 -5.17
N GLU A 106 -5.17 4.36 -5.47
CA GLU A 106 -5.90 3.59 -6.48
C GLU A 106 -5.80 2.09 -6.21
N ILE A 107 -6.90 1.36 -6.45
CA ILE A 107 -6.93 -0.10 -6.55
C ILE A 107 -7.27 -0.48 -8.00
N ILE A 108 -6.43 -1.32 -8.58
CA ILE A 108 -6.52 -1.80 -9.96
C ILE A 108 -6.89 -3.27 -9.92
N VAL A 109 -8.08 -3.60 -10.40
CA VAL A 109 -8.56 -5.00 -10.51
C VAL A 109 -8.67 -5.38 -11.96
N LYS A 110 -8.05 -6.50 -12.35
CA LYS A 110 -8.21 -7.11 -13.66
C LYS A 110 -8.99 -8.40 -13.51
N GLU A 111 -10.02 -8.58 -14.34
CA GLU A 111 -10.75 -9.84 -14.52
C GLU A 111 -10.14 -10.64 -15.68
#